data_AF-W7Y9X6-F1
#
_entry.id   AF-W7Y9X6-F1
#
_cell.length_a   1.000
_cell.length_b   1.000
_cell.length_c   1.000
_cell.angle_alpha   90.00
_cell.angle_beta   90.00
_cell.angle_gamma   90.00
#
_symmetry.space_group_name_H-M   'P 1'
#
loop_
_entity.id
_entity.type
_entity.pdbx_description
1 polymer ?
#
loop_
_entity_poly.entity_id
_entity_poly.type
_entity_poly.pdbx_seq_one_letter_code
_entity_poly.pdbx_strand_id
1 'polypeptide(L)'
;MKSLICIFVCILWVILADGQIYRGKDSEQIVKGASKVKVNESNGMVEYIEFSSQSLKSGLVLDGPLLSKKIGLSDHYQLIFINKYLDQQGQAHSRFQLHLHDIPVEGMGYSVHYANGMAISANGEVVDVPAANTQAKLSEKKAIEIAISTFSSQLFVWDRDNSLYPEAQLLYVPEEKGLILCYKVDVYALEPLQREYVYVNANSGDIVKRISRIHHMDVDGTAVGFYNGNVSITTSEVEGAYVLGEEGRGNGIHTYNLNNGQLYSEATEFVDADNHWDNIHDKVAYDAHFGAEKTYDYFFNKFGRNSIDNNGLKLKSYVHFGSLYANAFWMVTG
;
A
#
# COMPACT_ATOMS: atom_id res chain seq x y z
N MET A 1 56.51 31.43 0.46
CA MET A 1 55.36 30.71 -0.12
C MET A 1 54.70 29.90 0.97
N LYS A 2 53.52 30.33 1.45
CA LYS A 2 52.62 29.50 2.27
C LYS A 2 51.25 29.62 1.57
N SER A 3 50.82 28.53 0.94
CA SER A 3 49.52 28.45 0.28
C SER A 3 48.45 28.17 1.34
N LEU A 4 47.45 29.05 1.44
CA LEU A 4 46.28 28.89 2.30
C LEU A 4 45.22 28.16 1.47
N ILE A 5 44.93 26.91 1.81
CA ILE A 5 43.84 26.14 1.18
C ILE A 5 42.57 26.42 1.98
N CYS A 6 41.65 27.18 1.40
CA CYS A 6 40.29 27.33 1.92
C CYS A 6 39.48 26.09 1.52
N ILE A 7 39.12 25.26 2.50
CA ILE A 7 38.18 24.13 2.31
C ILE A 7 36.77 24.68 2.50
N PHE A 8 36.01 24.77 1.41
CA PHE A 8 34.57 25.03 1.46
C PHE A 8 33.86 23.71 1.86
N VAL A 9 33.34 23.66 3.08
CA VAL A 9 32.46 22.57 3.51
C VAL A 9 31.04 22.93 3.05
N CYS A 10 30.61 22.34 1.93
CA CYS A 10 29.20 22.32 1.54
C CYS A 10 28.45 21.38 2.47
N ILE A 11 27.77 21.93 3.48
CA ILE A 11 26.80 21.19 4.28
C ILE A 11 25.55 21.04 3.42
N LEU A 12 25.34 19.85 2.85
CA LEU A 12 24.06 19.48 2.25
C LEU A 12 23.02 19.42 3.38
N TRP A 13 22.16 20.42 3.47
CA TRP A 13 20.91 20.30 4.20
C TRP A 13 19.99 19.42 3.36
N VAL A 14 19.77 18.19 3.80
CA VAL A 14 18.61 17.41 3.35
C VAL A 14 17.39 18.11 3.95
N ILE A 15 16.74 18.96 3.16
CA ILE A 15 15.41 19.48 3.50
C ILE A 15 14.46 18.30 3.33
N LEU A 16 14.10 17.68 4.44
CA LEU A 16 12.88 16.88 4.50
C LEU A 16 11.73 17.85 4.21
N ALA A 17 11.00 17.62 3.13
CA ALA A 17 9.91 18.47 2.68
C ALA A 17 8.72 18.36 3.65
N ASP A 18 8.71 19.19 4.68
CA ASP A 18 7.53 19.43 5.51
C ASP A 18 6.67 20.49 4.82
N GLY A 19 5.40 20.17 4.53
CA GLY A 19 4.50 21.11 3.84
C GLY A 19 4.31 22.44 4.59
N GLN A 20 4.21 23.53 3.84
CA GLN A 20 4.17 24.89 4.39
C GLN A 20 2.85 25.18 5.13
N ILE A 21 2.96 25.65 6.38
CA ILE A 21 1.80 25.97 7.24
C ILE A 21 1.60 27.49 7.32
N TYR A 22 0.40 27.94 6.95
CA TYR A 22 -0.07 29.32 7.01
C TYR A 22 -1.08 29.49 8.15
N ARG A 23 -1.11 30.68 8.79
CA ARG A 23 -1.98 30.98 9.93
C ARG A 23 -2.54 32.40 9.88
N GLY A 24 -3.69 32.60 10.51
CA GLY A 24 -4.27 33.93 10.69
C GLY A 24 -4.65 34.60 9.36
N LYS A 25 -4.09 35.78 9.08
CA LYS A 25 -4.41 36.51 7.84
C LYS A 25 -3.90 35.81 6.59
N ASP A 26 -2.76 35.11 6.68
CA ASP A 26 -2.15 34.46 5.53
C ASP A 26 -2.97 33.23 5.11
N SER A 27 -3.51 32.47 6.08
CA SER A 27 -4.43 31.36 5.76
C SER A 27 -5.75 31.84 5.17
N GLU A 28 -6.29 32.97 5.63
CA GLU A 28 -7.53 33.57 5.12
C GLU A 28 -7.39 34.04 3.66
N GLN A 29 -6.18 34.43 3.24
CA GLN A 29 -5.88 34.79 1.86
C GLN A 29 -5.86 33.57 0.92
N ILE A 30 -5.41 32.41 1.42
CA ILE A 30 -5.38 31.16 0.64
C ILE A 30 -6.78 30.53 0.60
N VAL A 31 -7.37 30.30 1.77
CA VAL A 31 -8.71 29.73 1.91
C VAL A 31 -9.56 30.65 2.75
N LYS A 32 -10.52 31.32 2.12
CA LYS A 32 -11.46 32.21 2.82
C LYS A 32 -12.21 31.47 3.93
N GLY A 33 -12.17 32.02 5.14
CA GLY A 33 -12.71 31.47 6.37
C GLY A 33 -11.74 30.60 7.18
N ALA A 34 -10.49 30.45 6.76
CA ALA A 34 -9.53 29.56 7.42
C ALA A 34 -8.67 30.28 8.48
N SER A 35 -8.53 29.65 9.66
CA SER A 35 -7.57 30.05 10.70
C SER A 35 -6.18 29.43 10.50
N LYS A 36 -6.10 28.31 9.78
CA LYS A 36 -4.87 27.60 9.43
C LYS A 36 -5.05 26.87 8.10
N VAL A 37 -4.01 26.90 7.27
CA VAL A 37 -3.94 26.15 6.01
C VAL A 37 -2.58 25.46 5.90
N LYS A 38 -2.53 24.21 5.46
CA LYS A 38 -1.29 23.54 5.03
C LYS A 38 -1.35 23.35 3.51
N VAL A 39 -0.27 23.70 2.83
CA VAL A 39 -0.11 23.52 1.39
C VAL A 39 0.98 22.49 1.12
N ASN A 40 0.70 21.58 0.18
CA ASN A 40 1.68 20.65 -0.34
C ASN A 40 2.69 21.41 -1.21
N GLU A 41 3.98 21.36 -0.87
CA GLU A 41 4.99 22.13 -1.61
C GLU A 41 5.30 21.54 -2.98
N SER A 42 5.10 20.23 -3.17
CA SER A 42 5.40 19.57 -4.45
C SER A 42 4.38 19.87 -5.56
N ASN A 43 3.10 20.08 -5.21
CA ASN A 43 2.03 20.31 -6.19
C ASN A 43 1.24 21.61 -5.95
N GLY A 44 1.51 22.35 -4.87
CA GLY A 44 0.87 23.62 -4.55
C GLY A 44 -0.57 23.51 -4.04
N MET A 45 -1.10 22.30 -3.85
CA MET A 45 -2.48 22.08 -3.44
C MET A 45 -2.65 22.17 -1.92
N VAL A 46 -3.84 22.59 -1.49
CA VAL A 46 -4.18 22.66 -0.07
C VAL A 46 -4.40 21.23 0.48
N GLU A 47 -3.62 20.82 1.48
CA GLU A 47 -3.74 19.50 2.12
C GLU A 47 -4.62 19.54 3.37
N TYR A 48 -4.69 20.69 4.03
CA TYR A 48 -5.38 20.85 5.30
C TYR A 48 -5.93 22.26 5.46
N ILE A 49 -7.14 22.36 5.99
CA ILE A 49 -7.82 23.58 6.37
C ILE A 49 -8.34 23.41 7.81
N GLU A 50 -8.08 24.38 8.65
CA GLU A 50 -8.82 24.62 9.90
C GLU A 50 -9.68 25.85 9.72
N PHE A 51 -10.99 25.74 10.01
CA PHE A 51 -11.90 26.86 9.84
C PHE A 51 -11.90 27.77 11.07
N SER A 52 -11.96 29.07 10.81
CA SER A 52 -12.02 30.10 11.84
C SER A 52 -13.32 30.01 12.65
N SER A 53 -13.27 30.45 13.90
CA SER A 53 -14.47 30.53 14.76
C SER A 53 -15.58 31.39 14.16
N GLN A 54 -15.24 32.36 13.30
CA GLN A 54 -16.23 33.16 12.57
C GLN A 54 -16.98 32.34 11.51
N SER A 55 -16.27 31.49 10.77
CA SER A 55 -16.89 30.57 9.80
C SER A 55 -17.78 29.54 10.50
N LEU A 56 -17.39 29.08 11.68
CA LEU A 56 -18.24 28.20 12.50
C LEU A 56 -19.55 28.86 12.87
N LYS A 57 -19.54 30.13 13.31
CA LYS A 57 -20.77 30.87 13.66
C LYS A 57 -21.76 31.01 12.50
N SER A 58 -21.30 30.90 11.24
CA SER A 58 -22.17 30.98 10.06
C SER A 58 -22.82 29.65 9.64
N GLY A 59 -22.55 28.54 10.34
CA GLY A 59 -23.12 27.24 10.00
C GLY A 59 -22.51 26.62 8.73
N LEU A 60 -21.18 26.69 8.58
CA LEU A 60 -20.48 26.24 7.38
C LEU A 60 -20.74 24.76 7.09
N VAL A 61 -21.27 24.46 5.90
CA VAL A 61 -21.40 23.11 5.34
C VAL A 61 -20.69 23.08 3.99
N LEU A 62 -19.92 22.02 3.72
CA LEU A 62 -19.14 21.90 2.49
C LEU A 62 -19.63 20.71 1.67
N ASP A 63 -20.14 21.00 0.48
CA ASP A 63 -20.32 20.02 -0.59
C ASP A 63 -19.09 19.99 -1.51
N GLY A 64 -19.09 19.06 -2.46
CA GLY A 64 -18.01 18.87 -3.43
C GLY A 64 -17.67 20.14 -4.22
N PRO A 65 -18.64 20.81 -4.86
CA PRO A 65 -18.39 22.04 -5.61
C PRO A 65 -17.82 23.18 -4.77
N LEU A 66 -18.38 23.43 -3.57
CA LEU A 66 -17.87 24.49 -2.70
C LEU A 66 -16.48 24.18 -2.17
N LEU A 67 -16.21 22.92 -1.82
CA LEU A 67 -14.90 22.48 -1.38
C LEU A 67 -13.85 22.63 -2.49
N SER A 68 -14.17 22.20 -3.72
CA SER A 68 -13.29 22.32 -4.89
C SER A 68 -12.89 23.78 -5.14
N LYS A 69 -13.88 24.69 -5.10
CA LYS A 69 -13.63 26.13 -5.22
C LYS A 69 -12.78 26.69 -4.07
N LYS A 70 -12.97 26.21 -2.84
CA LYS A 70 -12.22 26.68 -1.66
C LYS A 70 -10.74 26.29 -1.70
N ILE A 71 -10.43 25.12 -2.24
CA ILE A 71 -9.04 24.63 -2.36
C ILE A 71 -8.40 25.02 -3.70
N GLY A 72 -9.11 25.75 -4.56
CA GLY A 72 -8.57 26.29 -5.80
C GLY A 72 -8.42 25.27 -6.94
N LEU A 73 -9.22 24.19 -6.95
CA LEU A 73 -9.23 23.26 -8.09
C LEU A 73 -9.77 23.94 -9.35
N SER A 74 -9.11 23.68 -10.48
CA SER A 74 -9.56 24.05 -11.81
C SER A 74 -10.89 23.37 -12.16
N ASP A 75 -11.69 24.00 -13.02
CA ASP A 75 -13.07 23.56 -13.37
C ASP A 75 -13.15 22.17 -14.03
N HIS A 76 -12.02 21.60 -14.47
CA HIS A 76 -11.94 20.24 -15.00
C HIS A 76 -11.91 19.16 -13.90
N TYR A 77 -11.57 19.56 -12.67
CA TYR A 77 -11.54 18.73 -11.49
C TYR A 77 -12.77 18.96 -10.63
N GLN A 78 -13.23 17.88 -10.00
CA GLN A 78 -14.34 17.94 -9.06
C GLN A 78 -14.15 16.93 -7.93
N LEU A 79 -14.62 17.31 -6.74
CA LEU A 79 -14.71 16.42 -5.60
C LEU A 79 -16.10 15.78 -5.55
N ILE A 80 -16.19 14.50 -5.87
CA ILE A 80 -17.43 13.73 -5.85
C ILE A 80 -17.64 13.11 -4.48
N PHE A 81 -18.82 13.32 -3.88
CA PHE A 81 -19.16 12.74 -2.58
C PHE A 81 -19.21 11.21 -2.63
N ILE A 82 -18.51 10.56 -1.70
CA ILE A 82 -18.49 9.10 -1.55
C ILE A 82 -19.48 8.69 -0.46
N ASN A 83 -19.23 9.12 0.78
CA ASN A 83 -20.03 8.75 1.92
C ASN A 83 -19.90 9.74 3.08
N LYS A 84 -20.76 9.55 4.08
CA LYS A 84 -20.71 10.24 5.36
C LYS A 84 -20.83 9.23 6.49
N TYR A 85 -19.98 9.35 7.51
CA TYR A 85 -19.99 8.48 8.68
C TYR A 85 -19.77 9.27 9.96
N LEU A 86 -20.07 8.65 11.11
CA LEU A 86 -19.78 9.19 12.44
C LEU A 86 -18.57 8.47 13.02
N ASP A 87 -17.71 9.19 13.74
CA ASP A 87 -16.66 8.58 14.56
C ASP A 87 -17.21 8.09 15.91
N GLN A 88 -16.34 7.47 16.72
CA GLN A 88 -16.68 6.98 18.05
C GLN A 88 -17.09 8.10 19.04
N GLN A 89 -16.78 9.36 18.71
CA GLN A 89 -17.09 10.54 19.51
C GLN A 89 -18.36 11.25 19.01
N GLY A 90 -19.02 10.72 17.97
CA GLY A 90 -20.21 11.29 17.35
C GLY A 90 -19.95 12.45 16.40
N GLN A 91 -18.69 12.74 16.06
CA GLN A 91 -18.35 13.73 15.03
C GLN A 91 -18.62 13.15 13.64
N ALA A 92 -19.10 13.98 12.71
CA ALA A 92 -19.40 13.51 11.37
C ALA A 92 -18.25 13.79 10.41
N HIS A 93 -18.04 12.88 9.46
CA HIS A 93 -17.01 12.99 8.43
C HIS A 93 -17.63 12.72 7.07
N SER A 94 -17.39 13.59 6.10
CA SER A 94 -17.77 13.38 4.69
C SER A 94 -16.52 13.15 3.86
N ARG A 95 -16.50 12.09 3.04
CA ARG A 95 -15.41 11.77 2.12
C ARG A 95 -15.78 12.09 0.69
N PHE A 96 -14.81 12.59 -0.06
CA PHE A 96 -14.94 12.95 -1.46
C PHE A 96 -13.77 12.35 -2.27
N GLN A 97 -14.06 11.83 -3.46
CA GLN A 97 -13.07 11.37 -4.43
C GLN A 97 -12.75 12.51 -5.40
N LEU A 98 -11.47 12.71 -5.76
CA LEU A 98 -11.10 13.59 -6.86
C LEU A 98 -11.42 12.93 -8.19
N HIS A 99 -12.13 13.63 -9.07
CA HIS A 99 -12.38 13.22 -10.45
C HIS A 99 -11.85 14.28 -11.41
N LEU A 100 -11.31 13.84 -12.55
CA LEU A 100 -11.02 14.67 -13.72
C LEU A 100 -11.97 14.21 -14.84
N HIS A 101 -12.82 15.11 -15.33
CA HIS A 101 -13.84 14.79 -16.36
C HIS A 101 -14.65 13.52 -16.03
N ASP A 102 -15.21 13.47 -14.82
CA ASP A 102 -15.97 12.33 -14.25
C ASP A 102 -15.20 11.03 -14.01
N ILE A 103 -13.93 10.94 -14.41
CA ILE A 103 -13.07 9.78 -14.17
C ILE A 103 -12.32 9.95 -12.84
N PRO A 104 -12.36 8.98 -11.92
CA PRO A 104 -11.70 9.09 -10.62
C PRO A 104 -10.18 9.13 -10.76
N VAL A 105 -9.51 9.86 -9.86
CA VAL A 105 -8.05 9.87 -9.72
C VAL A 105 -7.67 9.00 -8.52
N GLU A 106 -6.91 7.94 -8.75
CA GLU A 106 -6.54 6.93 -7.74
C GLU A 106 -5.84 7.58 -6.55
N GLY A 107 -6.29 7.22 -5.34
CA GLY A 107 -5.69 7.67 -4.08
C GLY A 107 -5.93 9.15 -3.73
N MET A 108 -6.55 9.93 -4.62
CA MET A 108 -6.73 11.37 -4.44
C MET A 108 -8.15 11.72 -4.01
N GLY A 109 -8.28 12.52 -2.95
CA GLY A 109 -9.58 12.88 -2.40
C GLY A 109 -9.46 13.78 -1.18
N TYR A 110 -10.60 14.10 -0.60
CA TYR A 110 -10.69 15.03 0.53
C TYR A 110 -11.72 14.56 1.55
N SER A 111 -11.46 14.85 2.82
CA SER A 111 -12.37 14.60 3.94
C SER A 111 -12.73 15.92 4.62
N VAL A 112 -14.00 16.09 4.97
CA VAL A 112 -14.49 17.23 5.77
C VAL A 112 -14.98 16.72 7.11
N HIS A 113 -14.50 17.34 8.19
CA HIS A 113 -14.81 16.99 9.57
C HIS A 113 -15.81 17.99 10.13
N TYR A 114 -16.83 17.49 10.81
CA TYR A 114 -17.94 18.27 11.32
C TYR A 114 -18.11 18.08 12.82
N ALA A 115 -18.27 19.19 13.54
CA ALA A 115 -18.73 19.21 14.92
C ALA A 115 -19.99 20.07 15.03
N ASN A 116 -21.00 19.57 15.76
CA ASN A 116 -22.30 20.23 15.91
C ASN A 116 -22.93 20.64 14.57
N GLY A 117 -22.77 19.81 13.53
CA GLY A 117 -23.30 20.04 12.18
C GLY A 117 -22.50 21.02 11.31
N MET A 118 -21.36 21.54 11.80
CA MET A 118 -20.58 22.58 11.12
C MET A 118 -19.19 22.06 10.76
N ALA A 119 -18.70 22.39 9.56
CA ALA A 119 -17.36 22.01 9.12
C ALA A 119 -16.29 22.74 9.97
N ILE A 120 -15.47 21.97 10.68
CA ILE A 120 -14.40 22.48 11.55
C ILE A 120 -13.03 22.39 10.90
N SER A 121 -12.82 21.37 10.09
CA SER A 121 -11.59 21.17 9.34
C SER A 121 -11.87 20.34 8.09
N ALA A 122 -10.92 20.38 7.16
CA ALA A 122 -10.94 19.51 6.00
C ALA A 122 -9.51 19.17 5.60
N ASN A 123 -9.25 17.93 5.20
CA ASN A 123 -7.93 17.50 4.76
C ASN A 123 -7.99 16.44 3.67
N GLY A 124 -6.92 16.33 2.90
CA GLY A 124 -6.83 15.37 1.82
C GLY A 124 -5.61 15.58 0.95
N GLU A 125 -5.53 14.78 -0.09
CA GLU A 125 -4.50 14.86 -1.12
C GLU A 125 -5.20 14.97 -2.47
N VAL A 126 -4.89 16.04 -3.20
CA VAL A 126 -5.44 16.30 -4.53
C VAL A 126 -4.35 16.83 -5.43
N VAL A 127 -4.58 16.75 -6.73
CA VAL A 127 -3.71 17.30 -7.77
C VAL A 127 -4.52 18.16 -8.73
N ASP A 128 -3.87 19.17 -9.28
CA ASP A 128 -4.42 19.98 -10.37
C ASP A 128 -3.38 20.10 -11.49
N VAL A 129 -3.21 19.00 -12.23
CA VAL A 129 -2.20 18.84 -13.28
C VAL A 129 -2.85 18.36 -14.57
N PRO A 130 -2.26 18.57 -15.76
CA PRO A 130 -2.82 18.02 -16.99
C PRO A 130 -2.76 16.48 -17.00
N ALA A 131 -3.74 15.86 -17.67
CA ALA A 131 -3.70 14.45 -18.02
C ALA A 131 -3.15 14.26 -19.44
N ALA A 132 -2.34 13.22 -19.64
CA ALA A 132 -1.74 12.92 -20.95
C ALA A 132 -2.79 12.51 -22.01
N ASN A 133 -3.83 11.80 -21.59
CA ASN A 133 -4.94 11.36 -22.44
C ASN A 133 -6.23 11.38 -21.62
N THR A 134 -7.35 11.78 -22.23
CA THR A 134 -8.68 11.80 -21.58
C THR A 134 -9.64 10.74 -22.09
N GLN A 135 -9.19 9.89 -23.01
CA GLN A 135 -9.97 8.81 -23.60
C GLN A 135 -9.14 7.53 -23.69
N ALA A 136 -9.78 6.39 -23.45
CA ALA A 136 -9.18 5.07 -23.61
C ALA A 136 -9.19 4.65 -25.08
N LYS A 137 -8.09 4.05 -25.56
CA LYS A 137 -8.01 3.39 -26.88
C LYS A 137 -8.15 1.87 -26.77
N LEU A 138 -7.74 1.31 -25.63
CA LEU A 138 -7.95 -0.10 -25.32
C LEU A 138 -9.35 -0.31 -24.76
N SER A 139 -9.94 -1.47 -25.04
CA SER A 139 -11.17 -1.89 -24.38
C SER A 139 -10.89 -2.45 -22.99
N GLU A 140 -11.90 -2.39 -22.12
CA GLU A 140 -11.89 -3.05 -20.79
C GLU A 140 -11.49 -4.52 -20.89
N LYS A 141 -12.11 -5.26 -21.83
CA LYS A 141 -11.77 -6.66 -22.08
C LYS A 141 -10.29 -6.85 -22.38
N LYS A 142 -9.70 -5.99 -23.21
CA LYS A 142 -8.28 -6.11 -23.56
C LYS A 142 -7.37 -5.80 -22.38
N ALA A 143 -7.74 -4.83 -21.56
CA ALA A 143 -7.01 -4.51 -20.33
C ALA A 143 -7.06 -5.67 -19.32
N ILE A 144 -8.20 -6.34 -19.18
CA ILE A 144 -8.34 -7.53 -18.33
C ILE A 144 -7.43 -8.66 -18.83
N GLU A 145 -7.43 -8.95 -20.13
CA GLU A 145 -6.54 -9.96 -20.73
C GLU A 145 -5.06 -9.65 -20.44
N ILE A 146 -4.65 -8.38 -20.58
CA ILE A 146 -3.29 -7.93 -20.26
C ILE A 146 -2.99 -8.13 -18.78
N ALA A 147 -3.88 -7.69 -17.88
CA ALA A 147 -3.69 -7.82 -16.44
C ALA A 147 -3.54 -9.29 -16.01
N ILE A 148 -4.41 -10.19 -16.49
CA ILE A 148 -4.34 -11.63 -16.21
C ILE A 148 -3.02 -12.22 -16.73
N SER A 149 -2.53 -11.78 -17.90
CA SER A 149 -1.27 -12.28 -18.46
C SER A 149 -0.02 -11.97 -17.63
N THR A 150 -0.12 -11.06 -16.65
CA THR A 150 0.97 -10.77 -15.69
C THR A 150 1.11 -11.82 -14.59
N PHE A 151 0.18 -12.76 -14.50
CA PHE A 151 0.16 -13.86 -13.53
C PHE A 151 0.59 -15.15 -14.22
N SER A 152 1.48 -15.91 -13.57
CA SER A 152 1.87 -17.26 -14.03
C SER A 152 0.97 -18.36 -13.45
N SER A 153 -0.23 -17.99 -12.99
CA SER A 153 -1.16 -18.86 -12.26
C SER A 153 -1.85 -19.89 -13.16
N GLN A 154 -2.11 -21.07 -12.59
CA GLN A 154 -2.89 -22.13 -13.22
C GLN A 154 -4.35 -22.16 -12.74
N LEU A 155 -4.65 -21.50 -11.62
CA LEU A 155 -5.97 -21.45 -11.02
C LEU A 155 -6.28 -20.05 -10.49
N PHE A 156 -7.36 -19.47 -10.99
CA PHE A 156 -7.90 -18.21 -10.52
C PHE A 156 -9.20 -18.41 -9.74
N VAL A 157 -9.57 -17.40 -8.94
CA VAL A 157 -10.78 -17.48 -8.12
C VAL A 157 -12.04 -17.69 -8.96
N TRP A 158 -12.08 -17.12 -10.16
CA TRP A 158 -13.23 -17.24 -11.06
C TRP A 158 -13.37 -18.58 -11.76
N ASP A 159 -12.33 -19.42 -11.73
CA ASP A 159 -12.44 -20.80 -12.20
C ASP A 159 -13.32 -21.64 -11.24
N ARG A 160 -13.44 -21.20 -9.98
CA ARG A 160 -14.35 -21.79 -8.98
C ARG A 160 -15.71 -21.08 -8.95
N ASP A 161 -15.72 -19.76 -9.14
CA ASP A 161 -16.94 -18.94 -9.18
C ASP A 161 -16.83 -17.84 -10.23
N ASN A 162 -17.45 -18.05 -11.39
CA ASN A 162 -17.40 -17.12 -12.52
C ASN A 162 -17.94 -15.71 -12.19
N SER A 163 -18.70 -15.51 -11.11
CA SER A 163 -19.13 -14.18 -10.66
C SER A 163 -17.98 -13.31 -10.16
N LEU A 164 -16.83 -13.92 -9.86
CA LEU A 164 -15.61 -13.27 -9.41
C LEU A 164 -14.64 -12.97 -10.57
N TYR A 165 -15.08 -13.09 -11.83
CA TYR A 165 -14.28 -12.68 -12.98
C TYR A 165 -13.99 -11.17 -12.88
N PRO A 166 -12.74 -10.72 -13.11
CA PRO A 166 -12.35 -9.36 -12.82
C PRO A 166 -13.05 -8.34 -13.72
N GLU A 167 -13.39 -7.20 -13.11
CA GLU A 167 -13.85 -6.00 -13.82
C GLU A 167 -12.69 -5.01 -14.00
N ALA A 168 -12.77 -4.16 -15.03
CA ALA A 168 -11.81 -3.09 -15.29
C ALA A 168 -12.44 -1.73 -14.98
N GLN A 169 -11.89 -1.03 -14.00
CA GLN A 169 -12.32 0.33 -13.67
C GLN A 169 -11.40 1.35 -14.36
N LEU A 170 -11.97 2.22 -15.21
CA LEU A 170 -11.22 3.33 -15.80
C LEU A 170 -10.96 4.43 -14.76
N LEU A 171 -9.70 4.82 -14.60
CA LEU A 171 -9.27 5.83 -13.63
C LEU A 171 -7.95 6.50 -14.04
N TYR A 172 -7.59 7.60 -13.40
CA TYR A 172 -6.27 8.23 -13.53
C TYR A 172 -5.33 7.81 -12.41
N VAL A 173 -4.09 7.44 -12.76
CA VAL A 173 -3.01 7.21 -11.79
C VAL A 173 -2.09 8.44 -11.76
N PRO A 174 -1.82 9.03 -10.58
CA PRO A 174 -0.86 10.11 -10.45
C PRO A 174 0.58 9.60 -10.54
N GLU A 175 1.39 10.28 -11.35
CA GLU A 175 2.83 10.06 -11.55
C GLU A 175 3.58 11.39 -11.40
N GLU A 176 4.91 11.37 -11.30
CA GLU A 176 5.74 12.57 -11.03
C GLU A 176 5.44 13.77 -11.93
N LYS A 177 5.02 13.53 -13.18
CA LYS A 177 4.83 14.58 -14.20
C LYS A 177 3.40 14.72 -14.72
N GLY A 178 2.41 14.07 -14.09
CA GLY A 178 1.01 14.23 -14.49
C GLY A 178 0.15 13.00 -14.19
N LEU A 179 -0.98 12.91 -14.90
CA LEU A 179 -1.93 11.80 -14.76
C LEU A 179 -1.88 10.85 -15.97
N ILE A 180 -1.85 9.55 -15.70
CA ILE A 180 -1.95 8.48 -16.69
C ILE A 180 -3.33 7.82 -16.60
N LEU A 181 -4.08 7.84 -17.70
CA LEU A 181 -5.35 7.12 -17.80
C LEU A 181 -5.09 5.60 -17.85
N CYS A 182 -5.66 4.86 -16.89
CA CYS A 182 -5.45 3.43 -16.71
C CYS A 182 -6.77 2.69 -16.50
N TYR A 183 -6.75 1.39 -16.78
CA TYR A 183 -7.70 0.44 -16.21
C TYR A 183 -7.09 -0.18 -14.96
N LYS A 184 -7.79 -0.12 -13.83
CA LYS A 184 -7.49 -0.88 -12.61
C LYS A 184 -8.25 -2.19 -12.64
N VAL A 185 -7.53 -3.30 -12.51
CA VAL A 185 -8.08 -4.67 -12.54
C VAL A 185 -7.65 -5.39 -11.27
N ASP A 186 -8.61 -5.95 -10.53
CA ASP A 186 -8.36 -6.80 -9.35
C ASP A 186 -8.18 -8.25 -9.78
N VAL A 187 -6.95 -8.73 -9.86
CA VAL A 187 -6.66 -10.10 -10.31
C VAL A 187 -6.35 -10.97 -9.10
N TYR A 188 -7.09 -12.07 -8.96
CA TYR A 188 -6.97 -13.00 -7.84
C TYR A 188 -6.69 -14.44 -8.30
N ALA A 189 -5.42 -14.83 -8.19
CA ALA A 189 -4.93 -16.18 -8.37
C ALA A 189 -4.93 -16.96 -7.05
N LEU A 190 -5.32 -18.23 -7.11
CA LEU A 190 -5.30 -19.17 -5.99
C LEU A 190 -4.02 -20.00 -5.98
N GLU A 191 -3.43 -20.32 -7.14
CA GLU A 191 -2.26 -21.19 -7.26
C GLU A 191 -1.25 -20.71 -8.33
N PRO A 192 -0.11 -20.09 -7.91
CA PRO A 192 0.21 -19.68 -6.54
C PRO A 192 -0.73 -18.56 -6.06
N LEU A 193 -0.92 -18.47 -4.73
CA LEU A 193 -1.76 -17.43 -4.12
C LEU A 193 -1.18 -16.04 -4.43
N GLN A 194 -1.91 -15.25 -5.19
CA GLN A 194 -1.53 -13.89 -5.55
C GLN A 194 -2.78 -13.06 -5.78
N ARG A 195 -2.89 -11.91 -5.12
CA ARG A 195 -3.97 -10.96 -5.38
C ARG A 195 -3.41 -9.56 -5.51
N GLU A 196 -3.66 -8.92 -6.65
CA GLU A 196 -3.12 -7.59 -6.91
C GLU A 196 -4.12 -6.71 -7.67
N TYR A 197 -4.07 -5.41 -7.38
CA TYR A 197 -4.54 -4.40 -8.32
C TYR A 197 -3.46 -4.19 -9.38
N VAL A 198 -3.81 -4.47 -10.64
CA VAL A 198 -2.98 -4.21 -11.82
C VAL A 198 -3.51 -2.98 -12.54
N TYR A 199 -2.67 -1.98 -12.75
CA TYR A 199 -3.00 -0.75 -13.45
C TYR A 199 -2.42 -0.79 -14.86
N VAL A 200 -3.29 -1.00 -15.85
CA VAL A 200 -2.93 -1.11 -17.27
C VAL A 200 -3.17 0.24 -17.94
N ASN A 201 -2.16 0.81 -18.61
CA ASN A 201 -2.31 2.05 -19.37
C ASN A 201 -3.41 1.89 -20.42
N ALA A 202 -4.45 2.73 -20.35
CA ALA A 202 -5.65 2.60 -21.18
C ALA A 202 -5.44 2.91 -22.68
N ASN A 203 -4.21 3.32 -23.06
CA ASN A 203 -3.83 3.62 -24.43
C ASN A 203 -2.75 2.67 -24.96
N SER A 204 -1.68 2.43 -24.21
CA SER A 204 -0.55 1.60 -24.67
C SER A 204 -0.66 0.13 -24.26
N GLY A 205 -1.34 -0.17 -23.15
CA GLY A 205 -1.39 -1.50 -22.56
C GLY A 205 -0.21 -1.81 -21.63
N ASP A 206 0.69 -0.86 -21.43
CA ASP A 206 1.81 -1.02 -20.49
C ASP A 206 1.29 -1.12 -19.05
N ILE A 207 1.96 -1.93 -18.23
CA ILE A 207 1.68 -2.00 -16.79
C ILE A 207 2.29 -0.78 -16.12
N VAL A 208 1.45 0.11 -15.61
CA VAL A 208 1.87 1.34 -14.92
C VAL A 208 2.25 1.05 -13.47
N LYS A 209 1.44 0.23 -12.79
CA LYS A 209 1.62 -0.10 -11.37
C LYS A 209 0.99 -1.44 -11.05
N ARG A 210 1.54 -2.12 -10.04
CA ARG A 210 0.94 -3.28 -9.39
C ARG A 210 0.94 -3.05 -7.89
N ILE A 211 -0.17 -3.36 -7.21
CA ILE A 211 -0.29 -3.22 -5.76
C ILE A 211 -0.81 -4.54 -5.21
N SER A 212 -0.04 -5.18 -4.33
CA SER A 212 -0.51 -6.36 -3.59
C SER A 212 -1.72 -6.00 -2.75
N ARG A 213 -2.74 -6.85 -2.82
CA ARG A 213 -3.95 -6.80 -1.98
C ARG A 213 -3.94 -7.85 -0.89
N ILE A 214 -2.93 -8.71 -0.90
CA ILE A 214 -2.68 -9.64 0.18
C ILE A 214 -2.22 -8.80 1.38
N HIS A 215 -3.13 -8.64 2.34
CA HIS A 215 -2.82 -8.08 3.64
C HIS A 215 -2.60 -9.23 4.61
N HIS A 216 -1.53 -9.12 5.37
CA HIS A 216 -1.13 -10.10 6.37
C HIS A 216 -1.62 -9.66 7.74
N MET A 217 -2.25 -10.57 8.47
CA MET A 217 -2.51 -10.41 9.89
C MET A 217 -1.81 -11.52 10.63
N ASP A 218 -0.87 -11.17 11.51
CA ASP A 218 -0.18 -12.17 12.33
C ASP A 218 -1.18 -12.88 13.26
N VAL A 219 -1.16 -14.20 13.20
CA VAL A 219 -2.03 -15.11 13.95
C VAL A 219 -1.21 -16.31 14.44
N ASP A 220 -1.58 -16.84 15.60
CA ASP A 220 -0.91 -18.04 16.13
C ASP A 220 -1.38 -19.27 15.37
N GLY A 221 -0.43 -19.96 14.73
CA GLY A 221 -0.60 -21.26 14.07
C GLY A 221 0.01 -22.40 14.88
N THR A 222 -0.37 -23.63 14.51
CA THR A 222 0.27 -24.85 15.03
C THR A 222 0.95 -25.59 13.90
N ALA A 223 2.22 -25.93 14.06
CA ALA A 223 2.97 -26.68 13.07
C ALA A 223 3.54 -27.99 13.61
N VAL A 224 3.52 -29.02 12.77
CA VAL A 224 3.96 -30.39 13.11
C VAL A 224 5.29 -30.68 12.42
N GLY A 225 6.39 -30.26 13.04
CA GLY A 225 7.76 -30.46 12.52
C GLY A 225 8.27 -31.90 12.64
N PHE A 226 9.48 -32.15 12.11
CA PHE A 226 10.17 -33.44 12.28
C PHE A 226 10.73 -33.63 13.68
N TYR A 227 11.33 -32.58 14.24
CA TYR A 227 12.16 -32.69 15.44
C TYR A 227 11.42 -32.29 16.72
N ASN A 228 10.54 -31.30 16.61
CA ASN A 228 9.93 -30.66 17.78
C ASN A 228 8.47 -31.08 18.00
N GLY A 229 7.94 -31.98 17.16
CA GLY A 229 6.52 -32.34 17.19
C GLY A 229 5.65 -31.12 16.93
N ASN A 230 4.59 -30.95 17.74
CA ASN A 230 3.69 -29.81 17.63
C ASN A 230 4.33 -28.58 18.29
N VAL A 231 4.54 -27.53 17.50
CA VAL A 231 5.03 -26.23 17.96
C VAL A 231 4.04 -25.14 17.59
N SER A 232 3.97 -24.11 18.43
CA SER A 232 3.28 -22.86 18.07
C SER A 232 4.24 -21.99 17.27
N ILE A 233 3.75 -21.48 16.15
CA ILE A 233 4.42 -20.55 15.24
C ILE A 233 3.50 -19.36 14.98
N THR A 234 4.06 -18.23 14.59
CA THR A 234 3.29 -17.09 14.10
C THR A 234 3.20 -17.19 12.57
N THR A 235 1.99 -17.04 12.03
CA THR A 235 1.70 -17.06 10.60
C THR A 235 0.85 -15.87 10.22
N SER A 236 0.64 -15.65 8.93
CA SER A 236 -0.14 -14.51 8.44
C SER A 236 -1.44 -15.00 7.84
N GLU A 237 -2.57 -14.57 8.40
CA GLU A 237 -3.87 -14.72 7.75
C GLU A 237 -3.94 -13.76 6.56
N VAL A 238 -4.33 -14.32 5.40
CA VAL A 238 -4.53 -13.64 4.13
C VAL A 238 -5.87 -14.09 3.57
N GLU A 239 -6.88 -13.22 3.70
CA GLU A 239 -8.22 -13.41 3.11
C GLU A 239 -8.85 -14.79 3.40
N GLY A 240 -8.70 -15.29 4.63
CA GLY A 240 -9.25 -16.58 5.08
C GLY A 240 -8.38 -17.81 4.79
N ALA A 241 -7.17 -17.62 4.25
CA ALA A 241 -6.11 -18.61 4.23
C ALA A 241 -4.93 -18.14 5.09
N TYR A 242 -3.93 -18.98 5.30
CA TYR A 242 -2.74 -18.68 6.10
C TYR A 242 -1.49 -18.89 5.27
N VAL A 243 -0.52 -17.99 5.40
CA VAL A 243 0.81 -18.15 4.79
C VAL A 243 1.88 -18.34 5.86
N LEU A 244 2.91 -19.12 5.55
CA LEU A 244 4.02 -19.43 6.47
C LEU A 244 5.02 -18.26 6.55
N GLY A 245 4.50 -17.12 7.01
CA GLY A 245 5.19 -15.85 7.14
C GLY A 245 4.55 -14.99 8.22
N GLU A 246 5.31 -14.08 8.80
CA GLU A 246 4.85 -13.10 9.79
C GLU A 246 5.57 -11.77 9.62
N GLU A 247 5.00 -10.71 10.21
CA GLU A 247 5.56 -9.36 10.21
C GLU A 247 5.87 -8.82 11.62
N GLY A 248 5.60 -9.61 12.68
CA GLY A 248 5.77 -9.22 14.07
C GLY A 248 7.24 -9.13 14.54
N ARG A 249 8.14 -9.88 13.89
CA ARG A 249 9.58 -9.89 14.17
C ARG A 249 10.36 -9.13 13.11
N GLY A 250 10.89 -7.96 13.48
CA GLY A 250 11.70 -7.12 12.58
C GLY A 250 10.85 -6.64 11.39
N ASN A 251 11.36 -6.82 10.18
CA ASN A 251 10.62 -6.66 8.92
C ASN A 251 10.06 -8.00 8.40
N GLY A 252 9.85 -8.95 9.30
CA GLY A 252 9.20 -10.23 9.06
C GLY A 252 10.12 -11.45 8.98
N ILE A 253 9.49 -12.62 9.09
CA ILE A 253 10.10 -13.93 8.90
C ILE A 253 9.22 -14.71 7.92
N HIS A 254 9.78 -15.18 6.81
CA HIS A 254 9.05 -15.93 5.79
C HIS A 254 9.76 -17.23 5.41
N THR A 255 8.98 -18.27 5.15
CA THR A 255 9.48 -19.53 4.62
C THR A 255 8.81 -19.81 3.27
N TYR A 256 9.63 -20.01 2.24
CA TYR A 256 9.21 -20.21 0.86
C TYR A 256 9.49 -21.63 0.37
N ASN A 257 8.65 -22.10 -0.54
CA ASN A 257 8.79 -23.36 -1.23
C ASN A 257 9.48 -23.16 -2.60
N LEU A 258 10.61 -23.81 -2.84
CA LEU A 258 11.27 -23.81 -4.15
C LEU A 258 10.78 -24.91 -5.10
N ASN A 259 9.86 -25.77 -4.67
CA ASN A 259 9.25 -26.83 -5.46
C ASN A 259 10.27 -27.77 -6.13
N ASN A 260 11.36 -28.10 -5.42
CA ASN A 260 12.53 -28.86 -5.92
C ASN A 260 13.33 -28.15 -7.03
N GLY A 261 13.05 -26.87 -7.28
CA GLY A 261 13.82 -25.98 -8.14
C GLY A 261 15.03 -25.38 -7.42
N GLN A 262 15.79 -24.57 -8.15
CA GLN A 262 16.98 -23.87 -7.63
C GLN A 262 16.91 -22.35 -7.83
N LEU A 263 15.87 -21.85 -8.49
CA LEU A 263 15.68 -20.44 -8.79
C LEU A 263 14.82 -19.80 -7.71
N TYR A 264 15.44 -18.94 -6.88
CA TYR A 264 14.75 -18.22 -5.80
C TYR A 264 13.63 -17.29 -6.30
N SER A 265 13.74 -16.81 -7.54
CA SER A 265 12.71 -16.00 -8.20
C SER A 265 11.43 -16.77 -8.53
N GLU A 266 11.49 -18.10 -8.51
CA GLU A 266 10.35 -19.00 -8.78
C GLU A 266 9.76 -19.58 -7.47
N ALA A 267 10.26 -19.15 -6.32
CA ALA A 267 9.77 -19.62 -5.03
C ALA A 267 8.32 -19.17 -4.79
N THR A 268 7.53 -20.06 -4.22
CA THR A 268 6.12 -19.81 -3.87
C THR A 268 5.93 -19.75 -2.37
N GLU A 269 4.89 -19.07 -1.90
CA GLU A 269 4.47 -19.13 -0.50
C GLU A 269 3.95 -20.54 -0.16
N PHE A 270 4.14 -20.96 1.09
CA PHE A 270 3.32 -22.03 1.65
C PHE A 270 1.99 -21.45 2.06
N VAL A 271 0.90 -22.09 1.66
CA VAL A 271 -0.47 -21.66 1.95
C VAL A 271 -1.21 -22.80 2.63
N ASP A 272 -1.92 -22.49 3.69
CA ASP A 272 -2.71 -23.42 4.49
C ASP A 272 -4.13 -22.87 4.71
N ALA A 273 -5.11 -23.76 4.87
CA ALA A 273 -6.52 -23.38 4.94
C ALA A 273 -7.04 -23.19 6.38
N ASP A 274 -6.43 -23.81 7.38
CA ASP A 274 -6.94 -23.86 8.77
C ASP A 274 -5.92 -23.46 9.83
N ASN A 275 -4.70 -23.11 9.42
CA ASN A 275 -3.55 -22.76 10.23
C ASN A 275 -2.98 -23.93 11.05
N HIS A 276 -3.29 -25.17 10.64
CA HIS A 276 -2.72 -26.39 11.17
C HIS A 276 -1.75 -27.00 10.16
N TRP A 277 -0.48 -26.61 10.30
CA TRP A 277 0.59 -26.96 9.37
C TRP A 277 1.10 -28.38 9.63
N ASP A 278 0.44 -29.38 9.04
CA ASP A 278 0.71 -30.81 9.30
C ASP A 278 1.02 -31.65 8.04
N ASN A 279 1.15 -31.02 6.87
CA ASN A 279 1.48 -31.71 5.64
C ASN A 279 2.82 -32.46 5.77
N ILE A 280 2.77 -33.77 5.56
CA ILE A 280 3.91 -34.66 5.75
C ILE A 280 5.10 -34.34 4.82
N HIS A 281 4.85 -33.73 3.67
CA HIS A 281 5.88 -33.38 2.70
C HIS A 281 6.59 -32.07 3.05
N ASP A 282 5.97 -31.22 3.87
CA ASP A 282 6.41 -29.84 4.13
C ASP A 282 6.91 -29.62 5.55
N LYS A 283 7.03 -30.68 6.36
CA LYS A 283 7.53 -30.60 7.74
C LYS A 283 8.86 -29.86 7.91
N VAL A 284 9.74 -29.91 6.90
CA VAL A 284 11.00 -29.17 6.89
C VAL A 284 10.79 -27.65 6.83
N ALA A 285 9.74 -27.19 6.14
CA ALA A 285 9.34 -25.78 6.11
C ALA A 285 8.98 -25.31 7.52
N TYR A 286 8.26 -26.14 8.27
CA TYR A 286 7.77 -25.82 9.61
C TYR A 286 8.92 -25.72 10.61
N ASP A 287 9.85 -26.67 10.58
CA ASP A 287 11.06 -26.61 11.41
C ASP A 287 11.95 -25.41 11.03
N ALA A 288 12.08 -25.08 9.74
CA ALA A 288 12.84 -23.93 9.29
C ALA A 288 12.21 -22.60 9.75
N HIS A 289 10.88 -22.49 9.67
CA HIS A 289 10.15 -21.31 10.10
C HIS A 289 10.28 -21.11 11.61
N PHE A 290 9.92 -22.12 12.40
CA PHE A 290 10.06 -22.10 13.86
C PHE A 290 11.51 -21.83 14.30
N GLY A 291 12.48 -22.45 13.63
CA GLY A 291 13.90 -22.22 13.91
C GLY A 291 14.33 -20.76 13.67
N ALA A 292 13.81 -20.12 12.61
CA ALA A 292 14.07 -18.71 12.34
C ALA A 292 13.46 -17.80 13.42
N GLU A 293 12.21 -18.05 13.82
CA GLU A 293 11.56 -17.33 14.93
C GLU A 293 12.38 -17.43 16.22
N LYS A 294 12.75 -18.64 16.64
CA LYS A 294 13.51 -18.85 17.88
C LYS A 294 14.91 -18.26 17.79
N THR A 295 15.51 -18.23 16.61
CA THR A 295 16.80 -17.57 16.40
C THR A 295 16.67 -16.06 16.56
N TYR A 296 15.66 -15.44 15.94
CA TYR A 296 15.38 -14.01 16.12
C TYR A 296 15.14 -13.69 17.60
N ASP A 297 14.23 -14.43 18.26
CA ASP A 297 13.87 -14.24 19.66
C ASP A 297 15.09 -14.37 20.57
N TYR A 298 15.96 -15.35 20.32
CA TYR A 298 17.18 -15.53 21.10
C TYR A 298 18.08 -14.29 21.00
N PHE A 299 18.35 -13.80 19.78
CA PHE A 299 19.25 -12.67 19.60
C PHE A 299 18.68 -11.36 20.12
N PHE A 300 17.39 -11.12 19.90
CA PHE A 300 16.71 -9.94 20.41
C PHE A 300 16.69 -9.94 21.94
N ASN A 301 16.23 -11.03 22.56
CA ASN A 301 16.07 -11.08 24.01
C ASN A 301 17.38 -11.15 24.78
N LYS A 302 18.43 -11.80 24.23
CA LYS A 302 19.73 -11.93 24.92
C LYS A 302 20.67 -10.77 24.68
N PHE A 303 20.65 -10.17 23.49
CA PHE A 303 21.64 -9.17 23.08
C PHE A 303 21.02 -7.83 22.67
N GLY A 304 19.69 -7.69 22.70
CA GLY A 304 19.01 -6.50 22.20
C GLY A 304 19.17 -6.30 20.70
N ARG A 305 19.53 -7.37 19.97
CA ARG A 305 19.88 -7.28 18.55
C ARG A 305 18.66 -7.51 17.66
N ASN A 306 18.26 -6.50 16.90
CA ASN A 306 17.09 -6.57 16.01
C ASN A 306 17.45 -7.26 14.68
N SER A 307 17.17 -8.56 14.56
CA SER A 307 17.59 -9.42 13.43
C SER A 307 19.11 -9.53 13.25
N ILE A 308 19.57 -10.09 12.12
CA ILE A 308 20.99 -10.36 11.88
C ILE A 308 21.82 -9.09 11.64
N ASP A 309 21.21 -8.03 11.12
CA ASP A 309 21.83 -6.76 10.78
C ASP A 309 21.65 -5.68 11.85
N ASN A 310 20.97 -6.01 12.95
CA ASN A 310 20.56 -5.08 13.99
C ASN A 310 19.60 -3.96 13.52
N ASN A 311 18.96 -4.14 12.35
CA ASN A 311 18.03 -3.18 11.75
C ASN A 311 16.74 -3.87 11.26
N GLY A 312 16.45 -5.06 11.79
CA GLY A 312 15.21 -5.77 11.52
C GLY A 312 15.17 -6.44 10.16
N LEU A 313 16.30 -6.80 9.53
CA LEU A 313 16.30 -7.52 8.25
C LEU A 313 15.28 -8.65 8.22
N LYS A 314 14.46 -8.69 7.15
CA LYS A 314 13.51 -9.78 6.90
C LYS A 314 14.27 -11.10 6.76
N LEU A 315 13.93 -12.10 7.58
CA LEU A 315 14.53 -13.42 7.52
C LEU A 315 13.75 -14.28 6.51
N LYS A 316 14.43 -14.77 5.48
CA LYS A 316 13.82 -15.61 4.44
C LYS A 316 14.46 -16.99 4.44
N SER A 317 13.65 -18.02 4.67
CA SER A 317 14.02 -19.41 4.55
C SER A 317 13.48 -19.95 3.23
N TYR A 318 14.30 -20.67 2.46
CA TYR A 318 13.88 -21.33 1.24
C TYR A 318 14.12 -22.84 1.39
N VAL A 319 13.05 -23.63 1.33
CA VAL A 319 13.10 -25.08 1.47
C VAL A 319 12.72 -25.77 0.16
N HIS A 320 12.86 -27.10 0.12
CA HIS A 320 12.70 -27.91 -1.09
C HIS A 320 13.64 -27.44 -2.21
N PHE A 321 14.90 -27.14 -1.86
CA PHE A 321 15.93 -26.71 -2.80
C PHE A 321 16.50 -27.91 -3.57
N GLY A 322 16.35 -27.91 -4.89
CA GLY A 322 16.87 -28.97 -5.76
C GLY A 322 16.33 -30.37 -5.42
N SER A 323 17.08 -31.39 -5.82
CA SER A 323 16.78 -32.79 -5.50
C SER A 323 17.97 -33.44 -4.79
N LEU A 324 17.70 -34.19 -3.71
CA LEU A 324 18.71 -34.87 -2.89
C LEU A 324 19.87 -33.97 -2.42
N TYR A 325 19.57 -32.68 -2.20
CA TYR A 325 20.57 -31.70 -1.79
C TYR A 325 20.84 -31.83 -0.29
N ALA A 326 21.93 -32.52 0.07
CA ALA A 326 22.31 -32.81 1.44
C ALA A 326 23.13 -31.68 2.08
N ASN A 327 22.64 -30.43 2.03
CA ASN A 327 23.30 -29.28 2.65
C ASN A 327 22.31 -28.14 2.96
N ALA A 328 22.72 -27.22 3.83
CA ALA A 328 22.05 -25.95 4.09
C ALA A 328 23.07 -24.81 4.07
N PHE A 329 22.70 -23.63 3.59
CA PHE A 329 23.60 -22.50 3.50
C PHE A 329 22.86 -21.17 3.64
N TRP A 330 23.61 -20.14 4.02
CA TRP A 330 23.13 -18.76 4.05
C TRP A 330 23.65 -18.04 2.80
N MET A 331 22.77 -17.31 2.13
CA MET A 331 23.12 -16.44 1.01
C MET A 331 22.64 -15.02 1.31
N VAL A 332 23.53 -14.04 1.13
CA VAL A 332 23.15 -12.63 1.19
C VAL A 332 22.49 -12.28 -0.14
N THR A 333 21.18 -12.05 -0.12
CA THR A 333 20.48 -11.40 -1.23
C THR A 333 20.60 -9.90 -1.02
N GLY A 334 21.15 -9.21 -2.03
CA GLY A 334 21.47 -7.78 -1.98
C GLY A 334 20.27 -6.88 -2.24
#